data_AF-A0A1D2QLI1-F1
#
_entry.id   AF-A0A1D2QLI1-F1
#
_cell.length_a   1.000
_cell.length_b   1.000
_cell.length_c   1.000
_cell.angle_alpha   90.00
_cell.angle_beta   90.00
_cell.angle_gamma   90.00
#
_symmetry.space_group_name_H-M   'P 1'
#
loop_
_entity.id
_entity.type
_entity.pdbx_description
1 polymer ?
#
loop_
_entity_poly.entity_id
_entity_poly.type
_entity_poly.pdbx_seq_one_letter_code
_entity_poly.pdbx_strand_id
1 'polypeptide(L)'
;MKVIAKHKNEEQGYIEYHLVQVGSWDLFGDLVSFFEQYYDALVHVKTDGIHTRKWQIRCRDEYFMFEHNEDVGNWFYSCSDEGDSPLMHEISEELERRLSEPTESE
;
A
#
# COMPACT_ATOMS: atom_id res chain seq x y z
N MET A 1 -12.61 -5.82 -12.29
CA MET A 1 -12.94 -5.50 -10.89
C MET A 1 -11.87 -4.54 -10.42
N LYS A 2 -12.19 -3.39 -9.83
CA LYS A 2 -11.16 -2.42 -9.41
C LYS A 2 -10.43 -2.99 -8.19
N VAL A 3 -9.12 -3.12 -8.26
CA VAL A 3 -8.30 -3.69 -7.17
C VAL A 3 -7.83 -2.59 -6.24
N ILE A 4 -7.51 -1.41 -6.79
CA ILE A 4 -7.02 -0.26 -6.03
C ILE A 4 -7.91 0.96 -6.29
N ALA A 5 -8.34 1.66 -5.25
CA ALA A 5 -9.07 2.92 -5.35
C ALA A 5 -8.20 4.09 -4.88
N LYS A 6 -8.14 5.16 -5.68
CA LYS A 6 -7.48 6.41 -5.29
C LYS A 6 -8.47 7.32 -4.58
N HIS A 7 -8.10 7.80 -3.41
CA HIS A 7 -8.88 8.73 -2.60
C HIS A 7 -8.03 9.95 -2.27
N LYS A 8 -8.64 11.14 -2.24
CA LYS A 8 -7.98 12.32 -1.69
C LYS A 8 -8.38 12.41 -0.22
N ASN A 9 -7.41 12.36 0.68
CA ASN A 9 -7.62 12.54 2.10
C ASN A 9 -8.23 13.94 2.34
N GLU A 10 -9.38 14.02 3.00
CA GLU A 10 -10.12 15.29 3.14
C GLU A 10 -9.45 16.26 4.12
N GLU A 11 -8.74 15.74 5.12
CA GLU A 11 -8.10 16.55 6.16
C GLU A 11 -6.74 17.10 5.71
N GLN A 12 -5.95 16.25 5.06
CA GLN A 12 -4.55 16.52 4.73
C GLN A 12 -4.34 16.80 3.23
N GLY A 13 -5.31 16.44 2.38
CA GLY A 13 -5.31 16.75 0.95
C GLY A 13 -4.42 15.84 0.10
N TYR A 14 -3.72 14.88 0.68
CA TYR A 14 -2.84 13.96 -0.04
C TYR A 14 -3.63 12.79 -0.67
N ILE A 15 -3.05 12.13 -1.67
CA ILE A 15 -3.64 10.99 -2.36
C ILE A 15 -3.31 9.67 -1.65
N GLU A 16 -4.31 8.83 -1.47
CA GLU A 16 -4.21 7.50 -0.87
C GLU A 16 -4.61 6.42 -1.88
N TYR A 17 -3.86 5.32 -1.86
CA TYR A 17 -4.09 4.14 -2.69
C TYR A 17 -4.66 3.01 -1.84
N HIS A 18 -5.99 2.88 -1.84
CA HIS A 18 -6.74 1.91 -1.04
C HIS A 18 -6.85 0.55 -1.74
N LEU A 19 -6.43 -0.51 -1.06
CA LEU A 19 -6.38 -1.88 -1.59
C LEU A 19 -7.71 -2.61 -1.35
N VAL A 20 -8.67 -2.43 -2.25
CA VAL A 20 -10.08 -2.85 -2.08
C VAL A 20 -10.25 -4.38 -1.93
N GLN A 21 -9.45 -5.17 -2.65
CA GLN A 21 -9.59 -6.64 -2.64
C GLN A 21 -8.66 -7.36 -1.66
N VAL A 22 -7.61 -6.69 -1.23
CA VAL A 22 -6.58 -7.24 -0.32
C VAL A 22 -6.49 -6.39 0.94
N GLY A 23 -7.63 -5.87 1.39
CA GLY A 23 -7.74 -4.98 2.55
C GLY A 23 -7.71 -5.70 3.90
N SER A 24 -7.69 -7.03 3.95
CA SER A 24 -7.70 -7.77 5.21
C SER A 24 -6.40 -7.64 5.99
N TRP A 25 -6.50 -7.76 7.31
CA TRP A 25 -5.35 -7.72 8.23
C TRP A 25 -4.31 -8.80 7.92
N ASP A 26 -4.77 -10.00 7.55
CA ASP A 26 -3.90 -11.16 7.29
C ASP A 26 -2.97 -10.94 6.10
N LEU A 27 -3.39 -10.15 5.10
CA LEU A 27 -2.61 -9.87 3.90
C LEU A 27 -1.61 -8.73 4.09
N PHE A 28 -1.63 -8.02 5.23
CA PHE A 28 -0.69 -6.92 5.47
C PHE A 28 0.77 -7.38 5.38
N GLY A 29 1.10 -8.52 6.00
CA GLY A 29 2.45 -9.08 5.98
C GLY A 29 2.90 -9.51 4.58
N ASP A 30 2.00 -10.10 3.81
CA ASP A 30 2.26 -10.53 2.42
C ASP A 30 2.49 -9.31 1.51
N LEU A 31 1.73 -8.24 1.70
CA LEU A 31 1.90 -6.98 0.97
C LEU A 31 3.24 -6.30 1.31
N VAL A 32 3.66 -6.33 2.57
CA VAL A 32 5.01 -5.85 2.92
C VAL A 32 6.09 -6.71 2.27
N SER A 33 5.92 -8.04 2.31
CA SER A 33 6.87 -8.96 1.65
C SER A 33 6.94 -8.70 0.14
N PHE A 34 5.83 -8.35 -0.50
CA PHE A 34 5.81 -7.91 -1.89
C PHE A 34 6.65 -6.65 -2.11
N PHE A 35 6.53 -5.62 -1.25
CA PHE A 35 7.38 -4.43 -1.36
C PHE A 35 8.86 -4.77 -1.20
N GLU A 36 9.21 -5.59 -0.20
CA GLU A 36 10.59 -6.01 0.05
C GLU A 36 11.16 -6.78 -1.16
N GLN A 37 10.38 -7.72 -1.72
CA GLN A 37 10.84 -8.59 -2.81
C GLN A 37 10.98 -7.88 -4.15
N TYR A 38 10.03 -7.02 -4.52
CA TYR A 38 9.96 -6.44 -5.87
C TYR A 38 10.52 -5.02 -5.97
N TYR A 39 10.62 -4.31 -4.85
CA TYR A 39 11.03 -2.91 -4.83
C TYR A 39 12.28 -2.64 -3.98
N ASP A 40 12.95 -3.70 -3.47
CA ASP A 40 14.07 -3.58 -2.53
C ASP A 40 13.71 -2.68 -1.34
N ALA A 41 12.45 -2.82 -0.89
CA ALA A 41 11.90 -1.96 0.13
C ALA A 41 12.44 -2.34 1.51
N LEU A 42 12.68 -1.35 2.36
CA LEU A 42 13.13 -1.52 3.73
C LEU A 42 12.15 -0.85 4.68
N VAL A 43 11.64 -1.59 5.65
CA VAL A 43 10.79 -1.00 6.69
C VAL A 43 11.65 -0.12 7.61
N HIS A 44 11.34 1.18 7.64
CA HIS A 44 12.08 2.17 8.40
C HIS A 44 11.51 2.37 9.80
N VAL A 45 10.18 2.50 9.91
CA VAL A 45 9.48 2.72 11.18
C VAL A 45 8.25 1.81 11.23
N LYS A 46 7.98 1.21 12.40
CA LYS A 46 6.79 0.41 12.66
C LYS A 46 6.04 0.99 13.85
N THR A 47 4.76 1.29 13.66
CA THR A 47 3.85 1.72 14.72
C THR A 47 2.62 0.84 14.69
N ASP A 48 2.40 0.06 15.75
CA ASP A 48 1.23 -0.78 15.91
C ASP A 48 0.30 -0.18 16.98
N GLY A 49 -0.98 -0.06 16.64
CA GLY A 49 -2.08 0.25 17.57
C GLY A 49 -3.01 -0.95 17.73
N ILE A 50 -4.06 -0.80 18.54
CA ILE A 50 -5.01 -1.91 18.81
C ILE A 50 -5.76 -2.34 17.54
N HIS A 51 -6.18 -1.37 16.71
CA HIS A 51 -6.95 -1.60 15.48
C HIS A 51 -6.26 -1.03 14.24
N THR A 52 -4.98 -0.65 14.38
CA THR A 52 -4.24 0.02 13.31
C THR A 52 -2.80 -0.47 13.25
N ARG A 53 -2.23 -0.41 12.06
CA ARG A 53 -0.81 -0.66 11.84
C ARG A 53 -0.31 0.36 10.83
N LYS A 54 0.82 1.00 11.11
CA LYS A 54 1.40 2.05 10.27
C LYS A 54 2.89 1.83 10.13
N TRP A 55 3.31 1.44 8.94
CA TRP A 55 4.71 1.17 8.63
C TRP A 55 5.20 2.19 7.62
N GLN A 56 6.28 2.89 7.95
CA GLN A 56 6.99 3.73 6.98
C GLN A 56 8.01 2.86 6.27
N ILE A 57 7.97 2.86 4.95
CA ILE A 57 8.78 1.99 4.10
C ILE A 57 9.62 2.88 3.18
N ARG A 58 10.92 2.58 3.12
CA ARG A 58 11.84 3.21 2.18
C ARG A 58 12.00 2.31 0.96
N CYS A 59 11.79 2.86 -0.22
CA CYS A 59 12.08 2.20 -1.48
C CYS A 59 13.00 3.11 -2.29
N ARG A 60 14.24 2.66 -2.55
CA ARG A 60 15.29 3.48 -3.16
C ARG A 60 15.48 4.78 -2.34
N ASP A 61 15.27 5.95 -2.95
CA ASP A 61 15.42 7.25 -2.32
C ASP A 61 14.09 7.86 -1.83
N GLU A 62 12.99 7.11 -1.93
CA GLU A 62 11.65 7.57 -1.55
C GLU A 62 11.14 6.84 -0.29
N TYR A 63 10.37 7.56 0.52
CA TYR A 63 9.61 7.01 1.64
C TYR A 63 8.13 7.06 1.32
N PHE A 64 7.41 6.00 1.71
CA PHE A 64 5.96 5.96 1.67
C PHE A 64 5.42 5.34 2.97
N MET A 65 4.15 5.62 3.25
CA MET A 65 3.43 5.03 4.37
C MET A 65 2.59 3.87 3.85
N PHE A 66 2.64 2.75 4.56
CA PHE A 66 1.71 1.64 4.38
C PHE A 66 0.94 1.43 5.68
N GLU A 67 -0.38 1.52 5.60
CA GLU A 67 -1.27 1.54 6.75
C GLU A 67 -2.37 0.51 6.64
N HIS A 68 -2.81 0.05 7.80
CA HIS A 68 -4.01 -0.73 7.99
C HIS A 68 -4.86 -0.11 9.08
N ASN A 69 -6.17 -0.16 8.89
CA ASN A 69 -7.19 0.08 9.91
C ASN A 69 -8.31 -0.95 9.72
N GLU A 70 -8.83 -1.52 10.81
CA GLU A 70 -9.82 -2.59 10.76
C GLU A 70 -11.12 -2.22 9.98
N ASP A 71 -11.53 -0.95 10.02
CA ASP A 71 -12.73 -0.46 9.33
C ASP A 71 -12.49 -0.05 7.87
N VAL A 72 -11.23 0.23 7.50
CA VAL A 72 -10.86 0.80 6.18
C VAL A 72 -10.14 -0.23 5.29
N GLY A 73 -9.32 -1.08 5.90
CA GLY A 73 -8.44 -2.02 5.23
C GLY A 73 -7.02 -1.49 5.04
N ASN A 74 -6.35 -1.93 3.97
CA ASN A 74 -4.96 -1.59 3.67
C ASN A 74 -4.88 -0.43 2.66
N TRP A 75 -4.02 0.55 2.91
CA TRP A 75 -3.72 1.60 1.92
C TRP A 75 -2.27 2.09 2.03
N PHE A 76 -1.80 2.71 0.97
CA PHE A 76 -0.47 3.34 0.95
C PHE A 76 -0.50 4.71 0.29
N TYR A 77 0.49 5.55 0.63
CA TYR A 77 0.65 6.89 0.08
C TYR A 77 2.10 7.37 0.21
N SER A 78 2.56 8.21 -0.73
CA SER A 78 3.91 8.78 -0.68
C SER A 78 4.06 9.71 0.53
N CYS A 79 5.26 9.81 1.09
CA CYS A 79 5.56 10.85 2.08
C CYS A 79 5.81 12.24 1.45
N SER A 80 5.59 12.39 0.13
CA SER A 80 5.53 13.69 -0.53
C SER A 80 4.30 14.51 -0.09
N ASP A 81 4.33 15.82 -0.31
CA ASP A 81 3.21 16.72 0.07
C ASP A 81 1.89 16.35 -0.64
N GLU A 82 1.96 15.70 -1.80
CA GLU A 82 0.78 15.30 -2.58
C GLU A 82 0.27 13.90 -2.22
N GLY A 83 1.01 13.11 -1.44
CA GLY A 83 0.73 11.68 -1.22
C GLY A 83 0.88 10.81 -2.46
N ASP A 84 1.29 11.41 -3.57
CA ASP A 84 1.44 10.76 -4.85
C ASP A 84 2.89 10.83 -5.34
N SER A 85 3.27 9.83 -6.14
CA SER A 85 4.57 9.78 -6.78
C SER A 85 4.59 8.74 -7.90
N PRO A 86 5.54 8.81 -8.85
CA PRO A 86 5.72 7.78 -9.86
C PRO A 86 5.85 6.37 -9.27
N LEU A 87 6.48 6.22 -8.10
CA LEU A 87 6.57 4.95 -7.40
C LEU A 87 5.20 4.44 -6.94
N MET A 88 4.32 5.32 -6.42
CA MET A 88 2.97 4.91 -6.02
C MET A 88 2.14 4.42 -7.21
N HIS A 89 2.26 5.09 -8.36
CA HIS A 89 1.64 4.63 -9.61
C HIS A 89 2.19 3.26 -10.03
N GLU A 90 3.52 3.09 -10.07
CA GLU A 90 4.20 1.84 -10.43
C GLU A 90 3.76 0.67 -9.53
N ILE A 91 3.75 0.86 -8.21
CA ILE A 91 3.28 -0.14 -7.24
C ILE A 91 1.81 -0.46 -7.50
N SER A 92 0.97 0.56 -7.72
CA SER A 92 -0.45 0.36 -7.93
C SER A 92 -0.73 -0.48 -9.18
N GLU A 93 -0.10 -0.16 -10.31
CA GLU A 93 -0.29 -0.86 -11.58
C GLU A 93 0.15 -2.33 -11.48
N GLU A 94 1.28 -2.60 -10.82
CA GLU A 94 1.78 -3.97 -10.66
C GLU A 94 0.91 -4.81 -9.72
N LEU A 95 0.40 -4.22 -8.63
CA LEU A 95 -0.58 -4.88 -7.76
C LEU A 95 -1.90 -5.14 -8.50
N GLU A 96 -2.41 -4.18 -9.26
CA GLU A 96 -3.62 -4.38 -10.08
C GLU A 96 -3.42 -5.50 -11.09
N ARG A 97 -2.27 -5.57 -11.76
CA ARG A 97 -1.94 -6.63 -12.72
C ARG A 97 -1.94 -8.01 -12.05
N ARG A 98 -1.20 -8.17 -10.95
CA ARG A 98 -1.05 -9.45 -10.24
C ARG A 98 -2.35 -9.96 -9.64
N LEU A 99 -3.21 -9.06 -9.17
CA LEU A 99 -4.49 -9.43 -8.54
C LEU A 99 -5.62 -9.58 -9.57
N SER A 100 -5.43 -9.09 -10.79
CA SER A 100 -6.41 -9.25 -11.89
C SER A 100 -6.13 -10.46 -12.78
N GLU A 101 -4.91 -11.00 -12.76
CA GLU A 101 -4.59 -12.24 -13.47
C GLU A 101 -5.28 -13.43 -12.77
N PRO A 102 -6.09 -14.24 -13.48
CA PRO A 102 -6.59 -15.48 -12.91
C PRO A 102 -5.39 -16.39 -12.67
N THR A 103 -5.17 -16.80 -11.42
CA THR A 103 -4.26 -17.91 -11.11
C THR A 103 -4.72 -19.13 -11.92
N GLU A 104 -4.03 -19.42 -13.02
CA GLU A 104 -4.15 -20.71 -13.68
C GLU A 104 -3.77 -21.76 -12.63
N SER A 105 -4.79 -22.46 -12.16
CA SER A 105 -4.63 -23.56 -11.21
C SER A 105 -4.25 -24.77 -12.02
N GLU A 106 -2.97 -25.19 -11.95
CA GLU A 106 -2.51 -26.51 -12.41
C GLU A 106 -3.00 -27.64 -11.49
#